data_AF-X1RCM8-F1
#
_entry.id   AF-X1RCM8-F1
#
_cell.length_a   1.000
_cell.length_b   1.000
_cell.length_c   1.000
_cell.angle_alpha   90.00
_cell.angle_beta   90.00
_cell.angle_gamma   90.00
#
_symmetry.space_group_name_H-M   'P 1'
#
loop_
_entity.id
_entity.type
_entity.pdbx_description
1 polymer ?
#
loop_
_entity_poly.entity_id
_entity_poly.type
_entity_poly.pdbx_seq_one_letter_code
_entity_poly.pdbx_strand_id
1 'polypeptide(L)' 'GTFGIRKRATREARNPRTGEKISVPAMSVPFFKAGKELKERVK' A
#
# COMPACT_ATOMS: atom_id res chain seq x y z
N GLY A 1 10.29 14.49 2.27
CA GLY A 1 9.15 13.57 2.49
C GLY A 1 9.47 12.66 3.65
N THR A 2 8.60 11.71 3.99
CA THR A 2 8.78 10.84 5.17
C THR A 2 8.43 9.39 4.83
N PHE A 3 9.30 8.46 5.19
CA PHE A 3 9.01 7.03 5.16
C PHE A 3 8.32 6.60 6.45
N GLY A 4 7.43 5.62 6.36
CA GLY A 4 6.77 5.04 7.52
C GLY A 4 6.20 3.68 7.21
N ILE A 5 5.57 3.06 8.21
CA ILE A 5 4.92 1.76 8.09
C ILE A 5 3.41 1.93 8.22
N ARG A 6 2.63 1.32 7.33
CA ARG A 6 1.18 1.17 7.46
C ARG A 6 0.83 -0.28 7.76
N LYS A 7 -0.02 -0.49 8.76
CA LYS A 7 -0.63 -1.80 9.01
C LYS A 7 -1.82 -1.98 8.06
N ARG A 8 -1.81 -3.07 7.31
CA ARG A 8 -2.96 -3.54 6.52
C ARG A 8 -3.64 -4.67 7.27
N ALA A 9 -4.96 -4.57 7.42
CA ALA A 9 -5.76 -5.61 8.03
C ALA A 9 -5.90 -6.82 7.08
N THR A 10 -6.30 -7.95 7.66
CA THR A 10 -6.75 -9.13 6.91
C THR A 10 -7.90 -8.78 5.99
N ARG A 11 -7.87 -9.29 4.75
CA ARG A 11 -8.95 -9.08 3.78
C ARG A 11 -9.06 -10.23 2.79
N GLU A 12 -10.25 -10.41 2.21
CA GLU A 12 -10.40 -11.21 1.00
C GLU A 12 -9.89 -10.40 -0.20
N ALA A 13 -9.03 -11.02 -1.01
CA ALA A 13 -8.58 -10.52 -2.29
C ALA A 13 -8.99 -11.48 -3.40
N ARG A 14 -8.78 -11.06 -4.65
CA ARG A 14 -9.03 -11.89 -5.82
C ARG A 14 -7.73 -12.13 -6.58
N ASN A 15 -7.49 -13.36 -7.00
CA ASN A 15 -6.36 -13.67 -7.88
C ASN A 15 -6.55 -12.92 -9.21
N PRO A 16 -5.62 -12.03 -9.63
CA PRO A 16 -5.78 -11.30 -10.88
C PRO A 16 -5.74 -12.20 -12.13
N ARG A 17 -5.20 -13.43 -12.03
CA ARG A 17 -5.13 -14.39 -13.14
C ARG A 17 -6.36 -15.28 -13.24
N THR A 18 -6.93 -15.75 -12.12
CA THR A 18 -8.02 -16.75 -12.11
C THR A 18 -9.36 -16.22 -11.62
N GLY A 19 -9.39 -15.09 -10.90
CA GLY A 19 -10.61 -14.55 -10.32
C GLY A 19 -11.07 -15.23 -9.03
N GLU A 20 -10.33 -16.23 -8.53
CA GLU A 20 -10.62 -16.92 -7.28
C GLU A 20 -10.37 -16.03 -6.07
N LYS A 21 -11.14 -16.25 -5.01
CA LYS A 21 -10.97 -15.52 -3.74
C LYS A 21 -9.80 -16.11 -2.95
N ILE A 22 -8.93 -15.25 -2.45
CA ILE A 22 -7.77 -15.61 -1.62
C ILE A 22 -7.79 -14.76 -0.35
N SER A 23 -7.53 -15.37 0.80
CA SER A 23 -7.36 -14.64 2.06
C SER A 23 -5.95 -14.03 2.13
N VAL A 24 -5.88 -12.72 2.38
CA VAL A 24 -4.61 -12.00 2.57
C VAL A 24 -4.42 -11.71 4.06
N PRO A 25 -3.34 -12.19 4.69
CA PRO A 25 -3.07 -11.96 6.10
C PRO A 25 -2.78 -10.48 6.38
N ALA A 26 -2.93 -10.09 7.65
CA ALA A 26 -2.53 -8.76 8.09
C ALA A 26 -1.02 -8.59 7.96
N MET A 27 -0.58 -7.42 7.50
CA MET A 27 0.84 -7.16 7.26
C MET A 27 1.21 -5.69 7.41
N SER A 28 2.47 -5.45 7.74
CA SER A 28 3.08 -4.11 7.75
C SER A 28 3.70 -3.82 6.39
N VAL A 29 3.31 -2.72 5.75
CA VAL A 29 3.87 -2.28 4.48
C VAL A 29 4.57 -0.93 4.61
N PRO A 30 5.76 -0.75 4.00
CA PRO A 30 6.38 0.56 3.94
C PRO A 30 5.56 1.51 3.05
N PHE A 31 5.54 2.79 3.39
CA PHE A 31 4.98 3.84 2.56
C PHE A 31 5.84 5.09 2.64
N PHE A 32 5.74 5.92 1.60
CA PHE A 32 6.38 7.23 1.55
C PHE A 32 5.32 8.32 1.42
N LYS A 33 5.44 9.37 2.23
CA LYS A 33 4.66 10.60 2.11
C LYS A 33 5.56 11.68 1.52
N ALA A 34 5.29 12.08 0.26
CA ALA A 34 6.02 13.15 -0.38
C ALA A 34 5.87 14.48 0.40
N GLY A 35 6.98 15.19 0.57
CA GLY A 35 7.01 16.51 1.21
C GLY A 35 6.54 17.61 0.26
N LYS A 36 6.37 18.84 0.76
CA LYS A 36 5.88 19.98 -0.03
C LYS A 36 6.72 20.22 -1.29
N GLU A 37 8.02 20.44 -1.13
CA GLU A 37 8.95 20.74 -2.23
C GLU A 37 8.97 19.65 -3.33
N LEU A 38 9.01 18.37 -2.93
CA LEU A 38 8.98 17.26 -3.89
C LEU A 38 7.64 17.18 -4.62
N LYS A 39 6.52 17.45 -3.94
CA LYS A 39 5.19 17.46 -4.59
C LYS A 39 5.07 18.60 -5.59
N GLU A 40 5.61 19.77 -5.27
CA GLU A 40 5.55 20.95 -6.14
C GLU A 40 6.42 20.79 -7.39
N ARG A 41 7.58 20.13 -7.29
CA ARG A 41 8.45 19.87 -8.45
C ARG A 41 7.97 18.78 -9.41
N VAL A 42 7.10 17.88 -8.95
CA VAL A 42 6.65 16.68 -9.70
C VAL A 42 5.21 16.80 -10.19
N LYS A 43 4.50 17.88 -9.80
CA LYS A 43 3.17 18.18 -10.31
C LYS A 43 3.23 18.64 -11.76
#